data_AF-A0A0N8PRH8-F1
#
_entry.id   AF-A0A0N8PRH8-F1
#
_cell.length_a   1.000
_cell.length_b   1.000
_cell.length_c   1.000
_cell.angle_alpha   90.00
_cell.angle_beta   90.00
_cell.angle_gamma   90.00
#
_symmetry.space_group_name_H-M   'P 1'
#
loop_
_entity.id
_entity.type
_entity.pdbx_description
1 polymer ?
#
loop_
_entity_poly.entity_id
_entity_poly.type
_entity_poly.pdbx_seq_one_letter_code
_entity_poly.pdbx_strand_id
1 'polypeptide(L)'
;MDYLDFDIDIERSGAAYRATFNSPAGQVTQDFVVPFTDQDLEIALLRFGRPQRGTRRIENAETEYARTFGSRLFAAVFDGEARACLRSSLDEAQRQNAGV
;
A
#
# COMPACT_ATOMS: atom_id res chain seq x y z
N MET A 1 -22.82 -2.23 -11.30
CA MET A 1 -21.81 -1.32 -10.74
C MET A 1 -20.53 -2.10 -10.93
N ASP A 2 -19.74 -1.67 -11.91
CA ASP A 2 -18.62 -2.47 -12.38
C ASP A 2 -17.38 -2.01 -11.64
N TYR A 3 -16.48 -2.94 -11.37
CA TYR A 3 -15.21 -2.69 -10.70
C TYR A 3 -14.08 -3.19 -11.59
N LEU A 4 -12.94 -2.51 -11.47
CA LEU A 4 -11.70 -2.95 -12.09
C LEU A 4 -10.72 -3.31 -10.98
N ASP A 5 -10.07 -4.45 -11.12
CA ASP A 5 -9.16 -4.97 -10.11
C ASP A 5 -7.77 -4.33 -10.25
N PHE A 6 -7.11 -4.11 -9.11
CA PHE A 6 -5.73 -3.66 -9.02
C PHE A 6 -5.03 -4.52 -7.99
N ASP A 7 -4.47 -5.62 -8.45
CA ASP A 7 -3.85 -6.63 -7.58
C ASP A 7 -2.37 -6.35 -7.41
N ILE A 8 -1.89 -6.55 -6.18
CA ILE A 8 -0.49 -6.32 -5.80
C ILE A 8 0.03 -7.55 -5.09
N ASP A 9 0.97 -8.24 -5.73
CA ASP A 9 1.70 -9.35 -5.13
C ASP A 9 3.06 -8.85 -4.64
N ILE A 10 3.34 -9.06 -3.35
CA ILE A 10 4.64 -8.72 -2.76
C ILE A 10 5.32 -9.99 -2.28
N GLU A 11 6.51 -10.26 -2.81
CA GLU A 11 7.33 -11.41 -2.43
C GLU A 11 8.74 -10.98 -2.01
N ARG A 12 9.41 -11.81 -1.20
CA ARG A 12 10.79 -11.56 -0.80
C ARG A 12 11.73 -11.90 -1.95
N SER A 13 12.59 -10.96 -2.32
CA SER A 13 13.58 -11.11 -3.40
C SER A 13 14.97 -10.81 -2.86
N GLY A 14 15.66 -11.85 -2.35
CA GLY A 14 16.97 -11.72 -1.72
C GLY A 14 16.93 -10.86 -0.45
N ALA A 15 17.63 -9.72 -0.46
CA ALA A 15 17.62 -8.74 0.63
C ALA A 15 16.54 -7.65 0.48
N ALA A 16 15.81 -7.66 -0.64
CA ALA A 16 14.76 -6.70 -0.97
C ALA A 16 13.41 -7.42 -1.12
N TYR A 17 12.41 -6.69 -1.63
CA TYR A 17 11.10 -7.21 -1.99
C TYR A 17 10.83 -6.93 -3.46
N ARG A 18 10.04 -7.80 -4.08
CA ARG A 18 9.50 -7.62 -5.43
C ARG A 18 8.00 -7.38 -5.32
N ALA A 19 7.52 -6.34 -5.97
CA ALA A 19 6.10 -6.04 -6.12
C ALA A 19 5.69 -6.24 -7.58
N THR A 20 4.66 -7.07 -7.80
CA THR A 20 4.02 -7.26 -9.10
C THR A 20 2.63 -6.65 -9.04
N PHE A 21 2.34 -5.74 -9.96
CA PHE A 21 1.07 -5.02 -10.06
C PHE A 21 0.33 -5.55 -11.29
N ASN A 22 -0.82 -6.18 -11.07
CA ASN A 22 -1.72 -6.57 -12.15
C ASN A 22 -2.87 -5.58 -12.17
N SER A 23 -2.93 -4.76 -13.21
CA SER A 23 -3.83 -3.61 -13.26
C SER A 23 -4.56 -3.50 -14.59
N PRO A 24 -5.64 -2.69 -14.67
CA PRO A 24 -6.35 -2.43 -15.91
C PRO A 24 -5.48 -1.70 -16.94
N ALA A 25 -4.44 -1.00 -16.49
CA ALA A 25 -3.49 -0.28 -17.33
C ALA A 25 -2.30 -1.15 -17.79
N GLY A 26 -2.24 -2.42 -17.38
CA GLY A 26 -1.16 -3.35 -17.69
C GLY A 26 -0.47 -3.92 -16.45
N GLN A 27 0.62 -4.65 -16.68
CA GLN A 27 1.39 -5.30 -15.63
C GLN A 27 2.75 -4.62 -15.42
N VAL A 28 3.09 -4.35 -14.16
CA VAL A 28 4.40 -3.78 -13.77
C VAL A 28 5.03 -4.67 -12.72
N THR A 29 6.33 -4.91 -12.80
CA THR A 29 7.10 -5.63 -11.78
C THR A 29 8.30 -4.78 -11.39
N GLN A 30 8.47 -4.52 -10.10
CA GLN A 30 9.63 -3.78 -9.61
C GLN A 30 10.12 -4.26 -8.25
N ASP A 31 11.43 -4.11 -8.03
CA ASP A 31 12.05 -4.39 -6.75
C ASP A 31 12.06 -3.11 -5.89
N PHE A 32 11.81 -3.25 -4.59
CA PHE A 32 11.89 -2.16 -3.62
C PHE A 32 12.54 -2.62 -2.32
N VAL A 33 13.16 -1.68 -1.62
CA VAL A 33 13.69 -1.90 -0.27
C VAL A 33 12.64 -1.47 0.74
N VAL A 34 12.35 -2.31 1.72
CA VAL A 34 11.42 -1.96 2.80
C VAL A 34 11.98 -0.74 3.56
N PRO A 35 11.18 0.32 3.79
CA PRO A 35 11.67 1.55 4.40
C PRO A 35 11.65 1.47 5.94
N PHE A 36 11.77 0.28 6.52
CA PHE A 36 11.60 -0.01 7.94
C PHE A 36 12.71 -0.91 8.45
N THR A 37 13.11 -0.67 9.70
CA THR A 37 13.93 -1.62 10.45
C THR A 37 13.06 -2.74 11.04
N ASP A 38 13.68 -3.83 11.48
CA ASP A 38 12.97 -4.91 12.18
C ASP A 38 12.22 -4.39 13.41
N GLN A 39 12.81 -3.43 14.14
CA GLN A 39 12.19 -2.78 15.29
C GLN A 39 10.97 -1.93 14.89
N ASP A 40 11.02 -1.20 13.77
CA ASP A 40 9.87 -0.44 13.27
C ASP A 40 8.70 -1.38 12.95
N LEU A 41 8.98 -2.55 12.35
CA LEU A 41 7.97 -3.57 12.03
C LEU A 41 7.37 -4.19 13.29
N GLU A 42 8.18 -4.50 14.31
CA GLU A 42 7.69 -5.00 15.59
C GLU A 42 6.73 -4.01 16.26
N ILE A 43 7.11 -2.72 16.31
CA ILE A 43 6.26 -1.66 16.85
C ILE A 43 4.96 -1.55 16.06
N ALA A 44 5.02 -1.65 14.73
CA ALA A 44 3.84 -1.59 13.88
C ALA A 44 2.87 -2.75 14.14
N LEU A 45 3.39 -3.98 14.24
CA LEU A 45 2.60 -5.17 14.57
C LEU A 45 1.91 -5.06 15.94
N LEU A 46 2.62 -4.52 16.94
CA LEU A 46 2.06 -4.30 18.27
C LEU A 46 0.97 -3.23 18.30
N ARG A 47 1.07 -2.21 17.45
CA ARG A 47 0.09 -1.11 17.36
C ARG A 47 -1.14 -1.51 16.54
N PHE A 48 -0.98 -2.25 15.45
CA PHE A 48 -2.10 -2.66 14.59
C PHE A 48 -2.80 -3.94 15.06
N GLY A 49 -2.11 -4.83 15.77
CA GLY A 49 -2.65 -6.13 16.18
C GLY A 49 -3.55 -6.12 17.44
N ARG A 50 -3.77 -4.96 18.08
CA ARG A 50 -4.59 -4.87 19.30
C ARG A 50 -6.02 -4.43 18.96
N PRO A 51 -7.07 -5.12 19.45
CA PRO A 51 -8.44 -4.64 19.31
C PRO A 51 -8.57 -3.29 20.04
N GLN A 52 -8.95 -2.25 19.30
CA GLN A 52 -9.12 -0.88 19.82
C GLN A 52 -10.14 -0.89 20.97
N ARG A 53 -9.65 -0.77 22.21
CA ARG A 53 -10.52 -0.55 23.37
C ARG A 53 -10.77 0.95 23.49
N GLY A 54 -12.02 1.34 23.22
CA GLY A 54 -12.46 2.71 23.05
C GLY A 54 -11.89 3.71 24.05
N THR A 55 -11.15 4.67 23.52
CA THR A 55 -10.92 6.00 24.11
C THR A 55 -10.56 6.91 22.94
N ARG A 56 -11.49 7.79 22.56
CA ARG A 56 -11.50 8.67 21.37
C ARG A 56 -10.21 9.47 21.08
N ARG A 57 -9.29 9.56 22.04
CA ARG A 57 -7.98 10.23 21.91
C ARG A 57 -6.86 9.30 21.44
N ILE A 58 -6.97 7.99 21.72
CA ILE A 58 -6.06 6.94 21.25
C ILE A 58 -6.27 6.69 19.75
N GLU A 59 -7.51 6.77 19.27
CA GLU A 59 -7.87 6.63 17.85
C GLU A 59 -7.08 7.61 16.96
N ASN A 60 -6.91 8.87 17.38
CA ASN A 60 -6.12 9.84 16.61
C ASN A 60 -4.63 9.46 16.53
N ALA A 61 -4.02 9.01 17.63
CA ALA A 61 -2.59 8.67 17.65
C ALA A 61 -2.28 7.41 16.83
N GLU A 62 -3.17 6.41 16.87
CA GLU A 62 -3.07 5.21 16.04
C GLU A 62 -3.31 5.53 14.56
N THR A 63 -4.28 6.39 14.27
CA THR A 63 -4.55 6.86 12.90
C THR A 63 -3.37 7.62 12.32
N GLU A 64 -2.76 8.54 13.08
CA GLU A 64 -1.55 9.26 12.64
C GLU A 64 -0.34 8.33 12.45
N TYR A 65 -0.18 7.34 13.33
CA TYR A 65 0.85 6.32 13.16
C TYR A 65 0.61 5.49 11.90
N ALA A 66 -0.62 5.01 11.68
CA ALA A 66 -1.02 4.26 10.50
C ALA A 66 -0.80 5.07 9.21
N ARG A 67 -1.18 6.35 9.22
CA ARG A 67 -0.94 7.29 8.10
C ARG A 67 0.55 7.41 7.82
N THR A 68 1.38 7.63 8.85
CA THR A 68 2.82 7.83 8.70
C THR A 68 3.53 6.56 8.22
N PHE A 69 3.22 5.41 8.83
CA PHE A 69 3.74 4.11 8.42
C PHE A 69 3.31 3.78 6.99
N GLY A 70 2.01 3.86 6.70
CA GLY A 70 1.45 3.60 5.38
C GLY A 70 2.01 4.51 4.30
N SER A 71 2.21 5.80 4.59
CA SER A 71 2.79 6.76 3.63
C SER A 71 4.22 6.40 3.24
N ARG A 72 5.04 5.95 4.20
CA ARG A 72 6.41 5.48 3.94
C ARG A 72 6.40 4.22 3.09
N LEU A 73 5.55 3.24 3.43
CA LEU A 73 5.41 2.01 2.65
C LEU A 73 4.94 2.30 1.22
N PHE A 74 3.92 3.15 1.07
CA PHE A 74 3.38 3.55 -0.23
C PHE A 74 4.44 4.28 -1.07
N ALA A 75 5.24 5.16 -0.47
CA ALA A 75 6.33 5.82 -1.17
C ALA A 75 7.37 4.83 -1.70
N ALA A 76 7.73 3.81 -0.92
CA ALA A 76 8.70 2.79 -1.33
C ALA A 76 8.15 1.81 -2.38
N VAL A 77 6.89 1.36 -2.24
CA VAL A 77 6.28 0.35 -3.11
C VAL A 77 5.83 0.94 -4.44
N PHE A 78 5.26 2.14 -4.43
CA PHE A 78 4.75 2.80 -5.63
C PHE A 78 5.70 3.90 -6.09
N ASP A 79 6.99 3.61 -6.25
CA ASP A 79 7.89 4.54 -6.93
C ASP A 79 7.86 4.33 -8.45
N GLY A 80 8.29 5.34 -9.21
CA GLY A 80 8.49 5.23 -10.65
C GLY A 80 7.27 4.70 -11.43
N GLU A 81 7.49 3.60 -12.17
CA GLU A 81 6.49 2.99 -13.06
C GLU A 81 5.25 2.49 -12.32
N ALA A 82 5.38 1.99 -11.09
CA ALA A 82 4.23 1.56 -10.31
C ALA A 82 3.29 2.73 -9.97
N ARG A 83 3.82 3.95 -9.75
CA ARG A 83 2.97 5.14 -9.54
C ARG A 83 2.24 5.54 -10.81
N ALA A 84 2.91 5.46 -11.96
CA ALA A 84 2.28 5.70 -13.26
C ALA A 84 1.17 4.68 -13.53
N CYS A 85 1.44 3.40 -13.25
CA CYS A 85 0.48 2.30 -13.35
C CYS A 85 -0.79 2.54 -12.51
N LEU A 86 -0.63 2.92 -11.24
CA LEU A 86 -1.76 3.27 -10.37
C LEU A 86 -2.58 4.43 -10.93
N ARG A 87 -1.92 5.51 -11.40
CA ARG A 87 -2.61 6.67 -11.97
C ARG A 87 -3.40 6.29 -13.22
N SER A 88 -2.79 5.57 -14.15
CA SER A 88 -3.44 5.11 -15.38
C SER A 88 -4.62 4.18 -15.12
N SER A 89 -4.54 3.37 -14.06
CA SER A 89 -5.62 2.47 -13.65
C SER A 89 -6.83 3.23 -13.08
N LEU A 90 -6.58 4.28 -12.30
CA LEU A 90 -7.64 5.18 -11.82
C LEU A 90 -8.30 5.94 -12.99
N ASP A 91 -7.50 6.40 -13.96
CA ASP A 91 -8.01 7.06 -15.16
C ASP A 91 -8.88 6.10 -16.00
N GLU A 92 -8.55 4.80 -16.05
CA GLU A 92 -9.36 3.77 -16.71
C GLU A 92 -10.69 3.54 -15.97
N ALA A 93 -10.65 3.36 -14.65
CA ALA A 93 -11.85 3.19 -13.84
C ALA A 93 -12.81 4.38 -13.99
N GLN A 94 -12.27 5.60 -13.98
CA GLN A 94 -13.06 6.81 -14.20
C GLN A 94 -13.67 6.85 -15.60
N ARG A 95 -12.91 6.50 -16.65
CA ARG A 95 -13.42 6.45 -18.03
C ARG A 95 -14.58 5.45 -18.19
N GLN A 96 -14.54 4.35 -17.45
CA GLN A 96 -15.58 3.31 -17.48
C GLN A 96 -16.74 3.57 -16.51
N ASN A 97 -16.70 4.64 -15.70
CA ASN A 97 -17.63 4.83 -14.58
C ASN A 97 -17.69 3.58 -13.68
N ALA A 98 -16.52 2.95 -13.47
CA ALA A 98 -16.37 1.85 -12.54
C ALA A 98 -16.17 2.38 -11.11
N GLY A 99 -16.84 1.79 -10.12
CA GLY A 99 -16.72 2.18 -8.71
C GLY A 99 -17.36 3.52 -8.30
N VAL A 100 -18.19 4.13 -9.16
CA VAL A 100 -19.00 5.34 -8.86
C VAL A 100 -20.45 5.01 -8.49
#